data_AF-A0A1M5WVW1-F1
#
_entry.id   AF-A0A1M5WVW1-F1
#
_cell.length_a   1.000
_cell.length_b   1.000
_cell.length_c   1.000
_cell.angle_alpha   90.00
_cell.angle_beta   90.00
_cell.angle_gamma   90.00
#
_symmetry.space_group_name_H-M   'P 1'
#
loop_
_entity.id
_entity.type
_entity.pdbx_description
1 polymer ?
#
loop_
_entity_poly.entity_id
_entity_poly.type
_entity_poly.pdbx_seq_one_letter_code
_entity_poly.pdbx_strand_id
1 'polypeptide(L)'
;MASVQTKAILPEDWAVVVLGFVIIILFLAGMTVPVPAFSWSNMQELSEKVFTAQNLAKIGAQFVLVFVFSVAGAWLTNKPVKQAALVFPVVYLLTVVALVLAGNKGVKDLNLEAVIFSLSIGLLVGNVINLPQWFREALSTELFVKIGLVLLGTGVIFSDILKAGSLGLVQALVVVLSVWYFAFWLCKKLKVDDELTMMISSAVSICGVSAAIATAGAIKGDTKKLSYVISLVLITAIPMMIVMPYIARYYGFSQEVTGAWLGGSIDTTGAVVASGTLVGETALKISTIVKFSQNVLLGLAAFAISVYWTYASKGPDAKQEQKPTLGVIWERFPKFVIGFVGASLLFSFFLSPEKVGAVKDGLKSIQTLWFVLAFTSIGLETKFSDLFNSNSQKPMYAFLGAQLFNVIVTLIVAYFLFG
;
A
#
# COMPACT_ATOMS: atom_id res chain seq x y z
N MET A 1 25.76 13.11 -21.15
CA MET A 1 25.71 11.67 -21.47
C MET A 1 24.29 11.21 -21.23
N ALA A 2 23.56 10.85 -22.28
CA ALA A 2 22.23 10.27 -22.15
C ALA A 2 22.38 8.94 -21.41
N SER A 3 21.79 8.84 -20.22
CA SER A 3 21.70 7.56 -19.52
C SER A 3 20.87 6.62 -20.39
N VAL A 4 21.50 5.55 -20.87
CA VAL A 4 20.78 4.42 -21.46
C VAL A 4 19.88 3.89 -20.35
N GLN A 5 18.59 4.22 -20.39
CA GLN A 5 17.60 3.60 -19.51
C GLN A 5 17.52 2.13 -19.91
N THR A 6 18.26 1.28 -19.20
CA THR A 6 18.07 -0.17 -19.28
C THR A 6 16.60 -0.47 -18.98
N LYS A 7 15.97 -1.29 -19.81
CA LYS A 7 14.58 -1.68 -19.62
C LYS A 7 14.50 -2.66 -18.45
N ALA A 8 13.53 -2.50 -17.56
CA ALA A 8 13.32 -3.44 -16.46
C ALA A 8 13.12 -4.88 -16.97
N ILE A 9 13.65 -5.86 -16.23
CA ILE A 9 13.50 -7.29 -16.56
C ILE A 9 12.03 -7.70 -16.39
N LEU A 10 11.41 -7.25 -15.30
CA LEU A 10 9.99 -7.40 -15.04
C LEU A 10 9.39 -6.06 -14.57
N PRO A 11 8.13 -5.75 -14.95
CA PRO A 11 7.36 -4.72 -14.27
C PRO A 11 7.28 -5.03 -12.78
N GLU A 12 7.32 -4.00 -11.93
CA GLU A 12 7.31 -4.17 -10.46
C GLU A 12 6.17 -5.06 -9.97
N ASP A 13 4.96 -4.86 -10.51
CA ASP A 13 3.78 -5.66 -10.17
C ASP A 13 3.94 -7.16 -10.47
N TRP A 14 4.76 -7.55 -11.45
CA TRP A 14 5.08 -8.95 -11.71
C TRP A 14 6.27 -9.42 -10.88
N ALA A 15 7.26 -8.55 -10.64
CA ALA A 15 8.39 -8.87 -9.78
C ALA A 15 7.92 -9.24 -8.37
N VAL A 16 6.96 -8.51 -7.79
CA VAL A 16 6.39 -8.82 -6.46
C VAL A 16 5.63 -10.14 -6.42
N VAL A 17 4.92 -10.49 -7.51
CA VAL A 17 4.24 -11.79 -7.62
C VAL A 17 5.27 -12.91 -7.64
N VAL A 18 6.29 -12.79 -8.49
CA VAL A 18 7.36 -13.80 -8.59
C VAL A 18 8.08 -13.95 -7.25
N LEU A 19 8.54 -12.85 -6.64
CA LEU A 19 9.25 -12.90 -5.36
C LEU A 19 8.38 -13.48 -4.25
N GLY A 20 7.11 -13.09 -4.16
CA GLY A 20 6.17 -13.64 -3.18
C GLY A 20 5.98 -15.14 -3.35
N PHE A 21 5.77 -15.63 -4.57
CA PHE A 21 5.64 -17.07 -4.83
C PHE A 21 6.95 -17.84 -4.60
N VAL A 22 8.11 -17.25 -4.88
CA VAL A 22 9.40 -17.88 -4.56
C VAL A 22 9.53 -18.05 -3.04
N ILE A 23 9.17 -17.04 -2.23
CA ILE A 23 9.14 -17.18 -0.76
C ILE A 23 8.19 -18.32 -0.37
N ILE A 24 6.96 -18.36 -0.89
CA ILE A 24 5.98 -19.41 -0.61
C ILE A 24 6.55 -20.80 -0.94
N ILE A 25 7.12 -20.96 -2.13
CA ILE A 25 7.68 -22.24 -2.59
C ILE A 25 8.84 -22.68 -1.69
N LEU A 26 9.72 -21.76 -1.28
CA LEU A 26 10.81 -22.09 -0.36
C LEU A 26 10.29 -22.62 0.98
N PHE A 27 9.27 -21.98 1.56
CA PHE A 27 8.63 -22.47 2.78
C PHE A 27 7.98 -23.85 2.58
N LEU A 28 7.26 -24.04 1.46
CA LEU A 28 6.67 -25.34 1.12
C LEU A 28 7.71 -26.44 0.84
N ALA A 29 8.92 -26.06 0.42
CA ALA A 29 10.06 -26.95 0.25
C ALA A 29 10.82 -27.26 1.56
N GLY A 30 10.33 -26.76 2.71
CA GLY A 30 10.89 -27.05 4.03
C GLY A 30 11.83 -25.99 4.58
N MET A 31 11.98 -24.83 3.92
CA MET A 31 12.71 -23.70 4.50
C MET A 31 11.99 -23.22 5.76
N THR A 32 12.69 -23.25 6.89
CA THR A 32 12.21 -22.69 8.15
C THR A 32 13.03 -21.47 8.49
N VAL A 33 12.34 -20.35 8.77
CA VAL A 33 12.98 -19.11 9.19
C VAL A 33 12.61 -18.90 10.66
N PRO A 34 13.57 -18.90 11.59
CA PRO A 34 13.30 -18.74 13.00
C PRO A 34 12.56 -17.42 13.28
N VAL A 35 11.49 -17.47 14.07
CA VAL A 35 10.74 -16.28 14.49
C VAL A 35 11.44 -15.63 15.68
N PRO A 36 11.89 -14.36 15.58
CA PRO A 36 12.50 -13.66 16.69
C PRO A 36 11.46 -13.29 17.77
N ALA A 37 11.90 -13.26 19.02
CA ALA A 37 11.13 -12.75 20.13
C ALA A 37 11.42 -11.26 20.33
N PHE A 38 10.37 -10.45 20.29
CA PHE A 38 10.44 -9.02 20.58
C PHE A 38 9.72 -8.63 21.88
N SER A 39 9.04 -9.55 22.56
CA SER A 39 8.21 -9.21 23.73
C SER A 39 9.04 -9.09 25.01
N TRP A 40 8.86 -8.00 25.76
CA TRP A 40 9.55 -7.75 27.04
C TRP A 40 8.76 -6.80 27.95
N SER A 41 8.92 -6.95 29.27
CA SER A 41 8.19 -6.15 30.28
C SER A 41 9.08 -5.23 31.11
N ASN A 42 10.38 -5.54 31.20
CA ASN A 42 11.37 -4.76 31.94
C ASN A 42 12.74 -4.87 31.28
N MET A 43 13.73 -4.09 31.75
CA MET A 43 15.08 -4.06 31.16
C MET A 43 15.81 -5.40 31.26
N GLN A 44 15.54 -6.18 32.31
CA GLN A 44 16.11 -7.51 32.47
C GLN A 44 15.60 -8.44 31.36
N GLU A 45 14.28 -8.54 31.16
CA GLU A 45 13.69 -9.34 30.07
C GLU A 45 14.14 -8.88 28.68
N LEU A 46 14.33 -7.57 28.48
CA LEU A 46 14.84 -7.05 27.21
C LEU A 46 16.24 -7.64 26.91
N SER A 47 17.13 -7.65 27.91
CA SER A 47 18.46 -8.25 27.74
C SER A 47 18.43 -9.78 27.61
N GLU A 48 17.61 -10.45 28.43
CA GLU A 48 17.58 -11.92 28.56
C GLU A 48 16.71 -12.63 27.51
N LYS A 49 15.81 -11.91 26.82
CA LYS A 49 14.95 -12.48 25.76
C LYS A 49 15.26 -11.89 24.39
N VAL A 50 15.38 -10.57 24.28
CA VAL A 50 15.47 -9.88 22.98
C VAL A 50 16.91 -9.77 22.50
N PHE A 51 17.85 -9.38 23.38
CA PHE A 51 19.27 -9.19 23.02
C PHE A 51 20.16 -10.41 23.27
N THR A 52 19.58 -11.60 23.41
CA THR A 52 20.36 -12.84 23.48
C THR A 52 21.02 -13.16 22.15
N ALA A 53 22.20 -13.80 22.17
CA ALA A 53 22.90 -14.23 20.96
C ALA A 53 22.02 -15.11 20.07
N GLN A 54 21.20 -15.98 20.66
CA GLN A 54 20.26 -16.82 19.92
C GLN A 54 19.20 -15.99 19.21
N ASN A 55 18.57 -15.02 19.88
CA ASN A 55 17.54 -14.18 19.26
C ASN A 55 18.13 -13.24 18.20
N LEU A 56 19.31 -12.67 18.46
CA LEU A 56 20.05 -11.88 17.47
C LEU A 56 20.41 -12.71 16.22
N ALA A 57 20.72 -14.00 16.37
CA ALA A 57 20.92 -14.89 15.24
C ALA A 57 19.62 -15.10 14.44
N LYS A 58 18.45 -15.17 15.10
CA LYS A 58 17.15 -15.22 14.40
C LYS A 58 16.86 -13.94 13.63
N ILE A 59 17.11 -12.78 14.23
CA ILE A 59 17.02 -11.47 13.57
C ILE A 59 17.96 -11.44 12.35
N GLY A 60 19.21 -11.88 12.51
CA GLY A 60 20.18 -12.00 11.42
C GLY A 60 19.72 -12.92 10.29
N ALA A 61 19.11 -14.08 10.62
CA ALA A 61 18.57 -15.00 9.63
C ALA A 61 17.43 -14.36 8.81
N GLN A 62 16.51 -13.64 9.48
CA GLN A 62 15.47 -12.89 8.81
C GLN A 62 16.07 -11.79 7.92
N PHE A 63 17.05 -11.02 8.43
CA PHE A 63 17.77 -10.00 7.65
C PHE A 63 18.31 -10.55 6.34
N VAL A 64 19.03 -11.68 6.38
CA VAL A 64 19.62 -12.29 5.18
C VAL A 64 18.53 -12.62 4.15
N LEU A 65 17.43 -13.24 4.59
CA LEU A 65 16.33 -13.57 3.70
C LEU A 65 15.76 -12.31 3.03
N VAL A 66 15.28 -11.33 3.82
CA VAL A 66 14.64 -10.15 3.25
C VAL A 66 15.60 -9.26 2.48
N PHE A 67 16.89 -9.24 2.84
CA PHE A 67 17.94 -8.55 2.09
C PHE A 67 18.11 -9.16 0.70
N VAL A 68 18.22 -10.49 0.60
CA VAL A 68 18.35 -11.20 -0.69
C VAL A 68 17.14 -10.90 -1.58
N PHE A 69 15.92 -10.99 -1.04
CA PHE A 69 14.71 -10.70 -1.81
C PHE A 69 14.57 -9.22 -2.18
N SER A 70 15.02 -8.29 -1.32
CA SER A 70 15.04 -6.86 -1.64
C SER A 70 16.03 -6.54 -2.75
N VAL A 71 17.23 -7.12 -2.71
CA VAL A 71 18.27 -6.96 -3.74
C VAL A 71 17.80 -7.58 -5.06
N ALA A 72 17.19 -8.77 -5.00
CA ALA A 72 16.58 -9.41 -6.17
C ALA A 72 15.46 -8.55 -6.77
N GLY A 73 14.61 -7.95 -5.95
CA GLY A 73 13.57 -7.03 -6.41
C GLY A 73 14.14 -5.77 -7.06
N ALA A 74 15.18 -5.18 -6.48
CA ALA A 74 15.87 -4.05 -7.11
C ALA A 74 16.46 -4.43 -8.48
N TRP A 75 17.05 -5.62 -8.59
CA TRP A 75 17.57 -6.15 -9.85
C TRP A 75 16.47 -6.40 -10.88
N LEU A 76 15.38 -7.07 -10.52
CA LEU A 76 14.26 -7.38 -11.42
C LEU A 76 13.58 -6.11 -11.96
N THR A 77 13.50 -5.07 -11.14
CA THR A 77 12.87 -3.78 -11.48
C THR A 77 13.85 -2.77 -12.09
N ASN A 78 15.11 -3.15 -12.30
CA ASN A 78 16.19 -2.28 -12.77
C ASN A 78 16.39 -1.00 -11.93
N LYS A 79 16.14 -1.10 -10.62
CA LYS A 79 16.59 -0.10 -9.64
C LYS A 79 18.10 -0.26 -9.40
N PRO A 80 18.80 0.82 -8.98
CA PRO A 80 20.23 0.77 -8.70
C PRO A 80 20.54 -0.18 -7.53
N VAL A 81 20.90 -1.43 -7.85
CA VAL A 81 21.11 -2.54 -6.90
C VAL A 81 22.09 -2.18 -5.80
N LYS A 82 23.19 -1.48 -6.13
CA LYS A 82 24.17 -1.03 -5.15
C LYS A 82 23.55 -0.08 -4.11
N GLN A 83 22.72 0.87 -4.55
CA GLN A 83 22.08 1.82 -3.65
C GLN A 83 21.02 1.11 -2.80
N ALA A 84 20.19 0.24 -3.41
CA ALA A 84 19.22 -0.55 -2.67
C ALA A 84 19.89 -1.43 -1.59
N ALA A 85 21.01 -2.08 -1.92
CA ALA A 85 21.78 -2.90 -0.98
C ALA A 85 22.43 -2.08 0.14
N LEU A 86 22.79 -0.81 -0.10
CA LEU A 86 23.33 0.09 0.93
C LEU A 86 22.24 0.65 1.85
N VAL A 87 21.06 0.92 1.30
CA VAL A 87 19.92 1.51 2.05
C VAL A 87 19.23 0.46 2.91
N PHE A 88 19.09 -0.76 2.42
CA PHE A 88 18.33 -1.82 3.09
C PHE A 88 18.77 -2.10 4.54
N PRO A 89 20.08 -2.22 4.87
CA PRO A 89 20.51 -2.44 6.26
C PRO A 89 20.07 -1.32 7.21
N VAL A 90 20.05 -0.07 6.74
CA VAL A 90 19.58 1.07 7.54
C VAL A 90 18.09 0.96 7.81
N VAL A 91 17.30 0.67 6.77
CA VAL A 91 15.84 0.45 6.91
C VAL A 91 15.57 -0.70 7.87
N TYR A 92 16.25 -1.84 7.69
CA TYR A 92 16.09 -3.01 8.54
C TYR A 92 16.43 -2.73 10.00
N LEU A 93 17.52 -2.01 10.27
CA LEU A 93 17.90 -1.64 11.64
C LEU A 93 16.82 -0.78 12.31
N LEU A 94 16.30 0.23 11.60
CA LEU A 94 15.22 1.08 12.11
C LEU A 94 13.94 0.27 12.35
N THR A 95 13.63 -0.68 11.47
CA THR A 95 12.51 -1.62 11.64
C THR A 95 12.70 -2.53 12.86
N VAL A 96 13.91 -3.03 13.12
CA VAL A 96 14.20 -3.81 14.34
C VAL A 96 14.01 -2.96 15.58
N VAL A 97 14.46 -1.70 15.59
CA VAL A 97 14.20 -0.77 16.70
C VAL A 97 12.70 -0.58 16.92
N ALA A 98 11.91 -0.40 15.85
CA ALA A 98 10.46 -0.29 15.93
C ALA A 98 9.81 -1.55 16.54
N LEU A 99 10.24 -2.75 16.11
CA LEU A 99 9.75 -4.02 16.63
C LEU A 99 10.09 -4.21 18.12
N VAL A 100 11.30 -3.83 18.53
CA VAL A 100 11.70 -3.87 19.95
C VAL A 100 10.85 -2.92 20.78
N LEU A 101 10.60 -1.68 20.33
CA LEU A 101 9.75 -0.73 21.05
C LEU A 101 8.31 -1.21 21.16
N ALA A 102 7.73 -1.71 20.07
CA ALA A 102 6.37 -2.26 20.03
C ALA A 102 6.22 -3.53 20.87
N GLY A 103 7.32 -4.24 21.10
CA GLY A 103 7.37 -5.43 21.93
C GLY A 103 7.26 -5.18 23.43
N ASN A 104 7.41 -3.92 23.87
CA ASN A 104 7.28 -3.54 25.27
C ASN A 104 5.84 -3.77 25.80
N LYS A 105 5.71 -4.35 26.98
CA LYS A 105 4.40 -4.63 27.60
C LYS A 105 3.51 -3.38 27.74
N GLY A 106 4.05 -2.28 28.28
CA GLY A 106 3.27 -1.04 28.45
C GLY A 106 2.79 -0.46 27.12
N VAL A 107 3.57 -0.63 26.06
CA VAL A 107 3.20 -0.24 24.70
C VAL A 107 2.10 -1.15 24.13
N LYS A 108 2.20 -2.47 24.34
CA LYS A 108 1.17 -3.42 23.94
C LYS A 108 -0.15 -3.19 24.66
N ASP A 109 -0.11 -2.83 25.95
CA ASP A 109 -1.31 -2.52 26.74
C ASP A 109 -2.06 -1.30 26.17
N LEU A 110 -1.32 -0.35 25.57
CA LEU A 110 -1.88 0.79 24.83
C LEU A 110 -2.38 0.44 23.42
N ASN A 111 -2.28 -0.83 22.99
CA ASN A 111 -2.59 -1.32 21.65
C ASN A 111 -1.81 -0.57 20.55
N LEU A 112 -0.57 -0.20 20.83
CA LEU A 112 0.31 0.41 19.83
C LEU A 112 1.08 -0.69 19.09
N GLU A 113 0.65 -0.93 17.86
CA GLU A 113 1.23 -1.92 16.95
C GLU A 113 2.61 -1.51 16.42
N ALA A 114 3.40 -2.50 15.99
CA ALA A 114 4.73 -2.28 15.39
C ALA A 114 4.70 -1.37 14.16
N VAL A 115 3.56 -1.33 13.46
CA VAL A 115 3.29 -0.45 12.32
C VAL A 115 3.41 1.02 12.70
N ILE A 116 2.89 1.42 13.87
CA ILE A 116 2.93 2.81 14.34
C ILE A 116 4.38 3.22 14.57
N PHE A 117 5.14 2.43 15.33
CA PHE A 117 6.55 2.72 15.60
C PHE A 117 7.39 2.73 14.33
N SER A 118 7.15 1.80 13.41
CA SER A 118 7.89 1.70 12.15
C SER A 118 7.73 2.98 11.33
N LEU A 119 6.50 3.46 11.19
CA LEU A 119 6.21 4.71 10.51
C LEU A 119 6.75 5.92 11.28
N SER A 120 6.50 6.00 12.59
CA SER A 120 6.92 7.14 13.41
C SER A 120 8.44 7.33 13.40
N ILE A 121 9.21 6.24 13.54
CA ILE A 121 10.66 6.30 13.43
C ILE A 121 11.09 6.74 12.03
N GLY A 122 10.47 6.18 10.98
CA GLY A 122 10.74 6.59 9.61
C GLY A 122 10.49 8.09 9.39
N LEU A 123 9.34 8.61 9.85
CA LEU A 123 8.96 10.01 9.75
C LEU A 123 9.93 10.91 10.53
N LEU A 124 10.27 10.53 11.76
CA LEU A 124 11.22 11.27 12.59
C LEU A 124 12.58 11.35 11.90
N VAL A 125 13.13 10.23 11.45
CA VAL A 125 14.41 10.18 10.75
C VAL A 125 14.36 10.96 9.43
N GLY A 126 13.33 10.74 8.61
CA GLY A 126 13.20 11.35 7.28
C GLY A 126 12.97 12.86 7.28
N ASN A 127 12.51 13.43 8.39
CA ASN A 127 12.26 14.87 8.55
C ASN A 127 13.28 15.58 9.45
N VAL A 128 13.94 14.88 10.39
CA VAL A 128 15.02 15.45 11.22
C VAL A 128 16.37 15.35 10.51
N ILE A 129 16.63 14.23 9.83
CA ILE A 129 17.86 14.00 9.08
C ILE A 129 17.58 14.29 7.61
N ASN A 130 18.38 15.18 7.01
CA ASN A 130 18.26 15.47 5.58
C ASN A 130 18.83 14.30 4.76
N LEU A 131 18.00 13.29 4.51
CA LEU A 131 18.36 12.13 3.70
C LEU A 131 18.61 12.56 2.24
N PRO A 132 19.77 12.19 1.65
CA PRO A 132 20.09 12.56 0.29
C PRO A 132 19.12 11.92 -0.71
N GLN A 133 18.91 12.56 -1.86
CA GLN A 133 17.93 12.13 -2.86
C GLN A 133 18.12 10.67 -3.32
N TRP A 134 19.36 10.25 -3.56
CA TRP A 134 19.68 8.86 -3.94
C TRP A 134 19.24 7.83 -2.90
N PHE A 135 19.20 8.19 -1.61
CA PHE A 135 18.76 7.29 -0.55
C PHE A 135 17.25 7.08 -0.64
N ARG A 136 16.50 8.16 -0.87
CA ARG A 136 15.03 8.14 -0.99
C ARG A 136 14.59 7.38 -2.24
N GLU A 137 15.25 7.60 -3.36
CA GLU A 137 14.97 6.90 -4.63
C GLU A 137 15.24 5.39 -4.55
N ALA A 138 16.15 4.97 -3.67
CA ALA A 138 16.47 3.56 -3.43
C ALA A 138 15.50 2.86 -2.47
N LEU A 139 14.62 3.59 -1.77
CA LEU A 139 13.56 2.99 -0.95
C LEU A 139 12.61 2.17 -1.85
N SER A 140 12.24 0.99 -1.37
CA SER A 140 11.40 0.04 -2.12
C SER A 140 10.07 -0.21 -1.42
N THR A 141 9.46 0.90 -0.99
CA THR A 141 8.17 0.96 -0.30
C THR A 141 7.11 0.06 -0.93
N GLU A 142 6.76 0.30 -2.20
CA GLU A 142 5.70 -0.46 -2.88
C GLU A 142 6.03 -1.95 -3.04
N LEU A 143 7.29 -2.26 -3.38
CA LEU A 143 7.77 -3.63 -3.49
C LEU A 143 7.54 -4.40 -2.18
N PHE A 144 7.91 -3.80 -1.04
CA PHE A 144 7.78 -4.44 0.27
C PHE A 144 6.31 -4.64 0.66
N VAL A 145 5.45 -3.63 0.49
CA VAL A 145 4.00 -3.77 0.75
C VAL A 145 3.42 -4.89 -0.10
N LYS A 146 3.70 -4.89 -1.42
CA LYS A 146 3.07 -5.83 -2.36
C LYS A 146 3.57 -7.27 -2.14
N ILE A 147 4.83 -7.49 -1.79
CA ILE A 147 5.30 -8.83 -1.38
C ILE A 147 4.54 -9.28 -0.13
N GLY A 148 4.44 -8.42 0.89
CA GLY A 148 3.65 -8.71 2.09
C GLY A 148 2.19 -9.04 1.78
N LEU A 149 1.57 -8.35 0.80
CA LEU A 149 0.22 -8.64 0.35
C LEU A 149 0.11 -10.01 -0.33
N VAL A 150 1.04 -10.39 -1.20
CA VAL A 150 1.03 -11.74 -1.81
C VAL A 150 1.12 -12.82 -0.72
N LEU A 151 2.00 -12.61 0.28
CA LEU A 151 2.12 -13.54 1.42
C LEU A 151 0.88 -13.56 2.31
N LEU A 152 0.20 -12.42 2.50
CA LEU A 152 -1.08 -12.36 3.23
C LEU A 152 -2.12 -13.29 2.62
N GLY A 153 -2.11 -13.48 1.29
CA GLY A 153 -3.00 -14.41 0.60
C GLY A 153 -2.90 -15.85 1.11
N THR A 154 -1.75 -16.28 1.61
CA THR A 154 -1.55 -17.63 2.18
C THR A 154 -2.36 -17.86 3.46
N GLY A 155 -2.68 -16.80 4.21
CA GLY A 155 -3.46 -16.85 5.44
C GLY A 155 -4.95 -16.58 5.25
N VAL A 156 -5.39 -16.31 4.02
CA VAL A 156 -6.79 -15.93 3.72
C VAL A 156 -7.49 -17.06 2.98
N ILE A 157 -8.60 -17.54 3.54
CA ILE A 157 -9.45 -18.56 2.91
C ILE A 157 -10.14 -17.98 1.67
N PHE A 158 -10.10 -18.71 0.56
CA PHE A 158 -10.64 -18.24 -0.72
C PHE A 158 -12.14 -17.93 -0.68
N SER A 159 -12.95 -18.69 0.07
CA SER A 159 -14.38 -18.40 0.25
C SER A 159 -14.63 -17.02 0.85
N ASP A 160 -13.76 -16.58 1.74
CA ASP A 160 -13.87 -15.25 2.36
C ASP A 160 -13.46 -14.15 1.39
N ILE A 161 -12.54 -14.42 0.47
CA ILE A 161 -12.23 -13.52 -0.65
C ILE A 161 -13.45 -13.36 -1.55
N LEU A 162 -14.16 -14.44 -1.89
CA LEU A 162 -15.37 -14.35 -2.71
C LEU A 162 -16.46 -13.53 -2.02
N LYS A 163 -16.72 -13.81 -0.73
CA LYS A 163 -17.74 -13.10 0.05
C LYS A 163 -17.38 -11.63 0.25
N ALA A 164 -16.22 -11.33 0.83
CA ALA A 164 -15.82 -9.94 1.09
C ALA A 164 -15.49 -9.19 -0.21
N GLY A 165 -15.01 -9.88 -1.24
CA GLY A 165 -14.66 -9.29 -2.53
C GLY A 165 -15.88 -8.89 -3.34
N SER A 166 -16.96 -9.69 -3.33
CA SER A 166 -18.23 -9.33 -3.96
C SER A 166 -18.87 -8.11 -3.30
N LEU A 167 -18.97 -8.09 -1.96
CA LEU A 167 -19.44 -6.93 -1.21
C LEU A 167 -18.53 -5.70 -1.44
N GLY A 168 -17.22 -5.93 -1.43
CA GLY A 168 -16.22 -4.91 -1.71
C GLY A 168 -16.30 -4.34 -3.12
N LEU A 169 -16.69 -5.14 -4.13
CA LEU A 169 -16.88 -4.67 -5.50
C LEU A 169 -18.15 -3.82 -5.63
N VAL A 170 -19.25 -4.21 -4.96
CA VAL A 170 -20.46 -3.38 -4.87
C VAL A 170 -20.14 -2.04 -4.20
N GLN A 171 -19.44 -2.08 -3.06
CA GLN A 171 -18.97 -0.88 -2.37
C GLN A 171 -18.10 -0.02 -3.29
N ALA A 172 -17.11 -0.64 -3.95
CA ALA A 172 -16.18 0.05 -4.84
C ALA A 172 -16.94 0.77 -5.96
N LEU A 173 -17.90 0.12 -6.61
CA LEU A 173 -18.69 0.75 -7.67
C LEU A 173 -19.47 1.96 -7.17
N VAL A 174 -20.17 1.84 -6.04
CA VAL A 174 -20.97 2.93 -5.47
C VAL A 174 -20.07 4.10 -5.03
N VAL A 175 -19.00 3.81 -4.29
CA VAL A 175 -18.07 4.81 -3.76
C VAL A 175 -17.30 5.48 -4.88
N VAL A 176 -16.69 4.72 -5.81
CA VAL A 176 -15.91 5.28 -6.92
C VAL A 176 -16.77 6.23 -7.75
N LEU A 177 -17.99 5.82 -8.15
CA LEU A 177 -18.85 6.66 -8.99
C LEU A 177 -19.32 7.92 -8.25
N SER A 178 -19.78 7.78 -7.01
CA SER A 178 -20.27 8.92 -6.22
C SER A 178 -19.16 9.91 -5.89
N VAL A 179 -18.01 9.44 -5.42
CA VAL A 179 -16.85 10.27 -5.06
C VAL A 179 -16.23 10.91 -6.29
N TRP A 180 -16.07 10.18 -7.40
CA TRP A 180 -15.51 10.74 -8.63
C TRP A 180 -16.37 11.89 -9.15
N TYR A 181 -17.69 11.70 -9.20
CA TYR A 181 -18.63 12.73 -9.66
C TYR A 181 -18.63 13.95 -8.74
N PHE A 182 -18.68 13.73 -7.42
CA PHE A 182 -18.62 14.81 -6.44
C PHE A 182 -17.31 15.60 -6.53
N ALA A 183 -16.17 14.91 -6.62
CA ALA A 183 -14.86 15.52 -6.79
C ALA A 183 -14.76 16.33 -8.08
N PHE A 184 -15.31 15.79 -9.19
CA PHE A 184 -15.32 16.48 -10.48
C PHE A 184 -16.16 17.75 -10.41
N TRP A 185 -17.37 17.66 -9.87
CA TRP A 185 -18.24 18.80 -9.63
C TRP A 185 -17.58 19.87 -8.75
N LEU A 186 -16.94 19.46 -7.66
CA LEU A 186 -16.28 20.37 -6.72
C LEU A 186 -15.08 21.08 -7.37
N CYS A 187 -14.26 20.35 -8.14
CA CYS A 187 -13.16 20.94 -8.91
C CYS A 187 -13.67 21.98 -9.92
N LYS A 188 -14.74 21.66 -10.67
CA LYS A 188 -15.34 22.61 -11.62
C LYS A 188 -15.92 23.84 -10.92
N LYS A 189 -16.58 23.67 -9.78
CA LYS A 189 -17.12 24.77 -8.96
C LYS A 189 -16.00 25.70 -8.45
N LEU A 190 -14.87 25.13 -8.06
CA LEU A 190 -13.69 25.88 -7.61
C LEU A 190 -12.83 26.42 -8.76
N LYS A 191 -13.21 26.17 -10.02
CA LYS A 191 -12.49 26.58 -11.23
C LYS A 191 -11.05 26.05 -11.26
N VAL A 192 -10.88 24.79 -10.85
CA VAL A 192 -9.64 24.02 -11.04
C VAL A 192 -9.52 23.69 -12.54
N ASP A 193 -8.30 23.67 -13.09
CA ASP A 193 -8.09 23.33 -14.51
C ASP A 193 -8.48 21.88 -14.82
N ASP A 194 -8.71 21.59 -16.09
CA ASP A 194 -9.32 20.33 -16.52
C ASP A 194 -8.42 19.11 -16.27
N GLU A 195 -7.10 19.26 -16.42
CA GLU A 195 -6.16 18.18 -16.11
C GLU A 195 -6.15 17.86 -14.62
N LEU A 196 -6.01 18.88 -13.75
CA LEU A 196 -6.08 18.67 -12.30
C LEU A 196 -7.44 18.13 -11.87
N THR A 197 -8.53 18.59 -12.49
CA THR A 197 -9.87 18.09 -12.21
C THR A 197 -9.94 16.58 -12.44
N MET A 198 -9.48 16.10 -13.60
CA MET A 198 -9.49 14.67 -13.91
C MET A 198 -8.57 13.88 -12.98
N MET A 199 -7.36 14.37 -12.71
CA MET A 199 -6.40 13.70 -11.83
C MET A 199 -6.92 13.63 -10.38
N ILE A 200 -7.43 14.72 -9.81
CA ILE A 200 -7.97 14.79 -8.45
C ILE A 200 -9.17 13.87 -8.31
N SER A 201 -10.14 13.95 -9.23
CA SER A 201 -11.33 13.11 -9.20
C SER A 201 -11.00 11.62 -9.26
N SER A 202 -9.99 11.24 -10.04
CA SER A 202 -9.57 9.84 -10.16
C SER A 202 -8.76 9.38 -8.94
N ALA A 203 -7.90 10.25 -8.41
CA ALA A 203 -7.05 9.95 -7.27
C ALA A 203 -7.91 9.66 -6.03
N VAL A 204 -8.81 10.58 -5.68
CA VAL A 204 -9.61 10.53 -4.45
C VAL A 204 -10.71 9.45 -4.45
N SER A 205 -11.09 8.93 -5.61
CA SER A 205 -12.20 7.97 -5.71
C SER A 205 -11.77 6.52 -5.91
N ILE A 206 -10.53 6.25 -6.36
CA ILE A 206 -10.08 4.90 -6.71
C ILE A 206 -8.95 4.45 -5.77
N CYS A 207 -7.70 4.75 -6.12
CA CYS A 207 -6.51 4.23 -5.46
C CYS A 207 -5.39 5.26 -5.34
N GLY A 208 -5.75 6.55 -5.36
CA GLY A 208 -4.83 7.65 -5.15
C GLY A 208 -3.79 7.79 -6.25
N VAL A 209 -2.54 7.48 -5.91
CA VAL A 209 -1.36 7.70 -6.75
C VAL A 209 -1.46 6.96 -8.09
N SER A 210 -1.79 5.67 -8.08
CA SER A 210 -1.87 4.87 -9.31
C SER A 210 -2.99 5.36 -10.25
N ALA A 211 -4.09 5.84 -9.68
CA ALA A 211 -5.18 6.46 -10.45
C ALA A 211 -4.76 7.81 -11.03
N ALA A 212 -4.08 8.66 -10.26
CA ALA A 212 -3.54 9.92 -10.77
C ALA A 212 -2.56 9.69 -11.94
N ILE A 213 -1.64 8.73 -11.81
CA ILE A 213 -0.66 8.37 -12.86
C ILE A 213 -1.36 7.81 -14.10
N ALA A 214 -2.33 6.92 -13.93
CA ALA A 214 -3.08 6.34 -15.04
C ALA A 214 -3.88 7.41 -15.79
N THR A 215 -4.56 8.30 -15.06
CA THR A 215 -5.31 9.42 -15.62
C THR A 215 -4.39 10.41 -16.32
N ALA A 216 -3.27 10.80 -15.70
CA ALA A 216 -2.29 11.68 -16.33
C ALA A 216 -1.73 11.10 -17.64
N GLY A 217 -1.43 9.78 -17.67
CA GLY A 217 -1.03 9.10 -18.89
C GLY A 217 -2.13 9.06 -19.96
N ALA A 218 -3.39 8.87 -19.55
CA ALA A 218 -4.54 8.83 -20.45
C ALA A 218 -4.85 10.19 -21.10
N ILE A 219 -4.66 11.30 -20.36
CA ILE A 219 -4.94 12.67 -20.83
C ILE A 219 -3.68 13.41 -21.31
N LYS A 220 -2.50 12.77 -21.28
CA LYS A 220 -1.18 13.39 -21.49
C LYS A 220 -0.95 14.63 -20.61
N GLY A 221 -1.37 14.56 -19.35
CA GLY A 221 -1.36 15.69 -18.43
C GLY A 221 0.05 16.09 -17.97
N ASP A 222 0.16 17.32 -17.48
CA ASP A 222 1.44 17.87 -17.02
C ASP A 222 2.03 17.11 -15.82
N THR A 223 3.33 16.85 -15.87
CA THR A 223 4.04 16.06 -14.85
C THR A 223 4.13 16.77 -13.50
N LYS A 224 4.19 18.11 -13.46
CA LYS A 224 4.20 18.87 -12.20
C LYS A 224 2.83 18.82 -11.53
N LYS A 225 1.74 18.91 -12.31
CA LYS A 225 0.37 18.72 -11.81
C LYS A 225 0.18 17.31 -11.25
N LEU A 226 0.68 16.29 -11.94
CA LEU A 226 0.67 14.91 -11.44
C LEU A 226 1.42 14.80 -10.11
N SER A 227 2.66 15.29 -10.03
CA SER A 227 3.44 15.29 -8.78
C SER A 227 2.70 15.97 -7.64
N TYR A 228 2.03 17.09 -7.91
CA TYR A 228 1.22 17.80 -6.93
C TYR A 228 0.04 16.97 -6.41
N VAL A 229 -0.72 16.30 -7.28
CA VAL A 229 -1.83 15.41 -6.87
C VAL A 229 -1.31 14.23 -6.07
N ILE A 230 -0.18 13.64 -6.47
CA ILE A 230 0.49 12.56 -5.72
C ILE A 230 0.84 13.03 -4.30
N SER A 231 1.41 14.23 -4.16
CA SER A 231 1.70 14.80 -2.85
C SER A 231 0.42 14.92 -2.02
N LEU A 232 -0.66 15.49 -2.54
CA LEU A 232 -1.94 15.61 -1.82
C LEU A 232 -2.47 14.27 -1.31
N VAL A 233 -2.40 13.23 -2.14
CA VAL A 233 -2.80 11.86 -1.76
C VAL A 233 -1.96 11.35 -0.58
N LEU A 234 -0.63 11.40 -0.69
CA LEU A 234 0.27 10.88 0.34
C LEU A 234 0.11 11.63 1.66
N ILE A 235 0.02 12.95 1.58
CA ILE A 235 -0.18 13.87 2.69
C ILE A 235 -1.47 13.56 3.45
N THR A 236 -2.54 13.27 2.73
CA THR A 236 -3.87 13.05 3.32
C THR A 236 -4.00 11.63 3.86
N ALA A 237 -3.37 10.65 3.21
CA ALA A 237 -3.42 9.25 3.61
C ALA A 237 -2.77 8.99 4.98
N ILE A 238 -1.69 9.69 5.32
CA ILE A 238 -0.95 9.46 6.57
C ILE A 238 -1.80 9.76 7.82
N PRO A 239 -2.40 10.95 7.97
CA PRO A 239 -3.32 11.21 9.08
C PRO A 239 -4.49 10.23 9.10
N MET A 240 -5.10 9.95 7.96
CA MET A 240 -6.27 9.06 7.87
C MET A 240 -5.96 7.65 8.37
N MET A 241 -4.82 7.09 7.98
CA MET A 241 -4.39 5.77 8.40
C MET A 241 -4.28 5.61 9.91
N ILE A 242 -3.95 6.68 10.64
CA ILE A 242 -3.87 6.68 12.09
C ILE A 242 -5.22 7.03 12.71
N VAL A 243 -5.84 8.13 12.27
CA VAL A 243 -7.03 8.71 12.88
C VAL A 243 -8.27 7.83 12.70
N MET A 244 -8.46 7.23 11.53
CA MET A 244 -9.68 6.46 11.25
C MET A 244 -9.83 5.21 12.13
N PRO A 245 -8.79 4.38 12.37
CA PRO A 245 -8.86 3.30 13.37
C PRO A 245 -9.29 3.77 14.76
N TYR A 246 -8.77 4.91 15.23
CA TYR A 246 -9.15 5.45 16.54
C TYR A 246 -10.60 5.92 16.56
N ILE A 247 -11.09 6.54 15.49
CA ILE A 247 -12.51 6.89 15.34
C ILE A 247 -13.37 5.62 15.40
N ALA A 248 -13.03 4.59 14.62
CA ALA A 248 -13.77 3.34 14.60
C ALA A 248 -13.81 2.65 15.97
N ARG A 249 -12.67 2.65 16.69
CA ARG A 249 -12.59 2.13 18.06
C ARG A 249 -13.43 2.94 19.04
N TYR A 250 -13.41 4.27 18.94
CA TYR A 250 -14.18 5.16 19.81
C TYR A 250 -15.69 4.92 19.67
N TYR A 251 -16.18 4.73 18.45
CA TYR A 251 -17.58 4.43 18.20
C TYR A 251 -17.95 2.93 18.28
N GLY A 252 -16.97 2.05 18.54
CA GLY A 252 -17.20 0.61 18.70
C GLY A 252 -17.63 -0.12 17.43
N PHE A 253 -17.13 0.29 16.27
CA PHE A 253 -17.44 -0.36 14.99
C PHE A 253 -16.87 -1.79 14.93
N SER A 254 -17.56 -2.71 14.24
CA SER A 254 -17.04 -4.05 13.99
C SER A 254 -15.77 -4.01 13.13
N GLN A 255 -14.96 -5.07 13.17
CA GLN A 255 -13.76 -5.13 12.33
C GLN A 255 -14.11 -5.22 10.84
N GLU A 256 -15.26 -5.79 10.50
CA GLU A 256 -15.80 -5.90 9.15
C GLU A 256 -16.15 -4.52 8.59
N VAL A 257 -16.96 -3.74 9.32
CA VAL A 257 -17.32 -2.36 8.94
C VAL A 257 -16.08 -1.47 8.91
N THR A 258 -15.23 -1.57 9.94
CA THR A 258 -13.99 -0.79 10.01
C THR A 258 -13.08 -1.13 8.84
N GLY A 259 -12.87 -2.41 8.56
CA GLY A 259 -12.05 -2.86 7.43
C GLY A 259 -12.59 -2.33 6.10
N ALA A 260 -13.90 -2.46 5.87
CA ALA A 260 -14.53 -1.95 4.66
C ALA A 260 -14.43 -0.43 4.54
N TRP A 261 -14.56 0.30 5.64
CA TRP A 261 -14.41 1.75 5.68
C TRP A 261 -12.98 2.20 5.36
N LEU A 262 -11.98 1.61 6.01
CA LEU A 262 -10.56 1.88 5.77
C LEU A 262 -10.17 1.55 4.33
N GLY A 263 -10.56 0.36 3.86
CA GLY A 263 -10.26 -0.12 2.52
C GLY A 263 -10.92 0.72 1.42
N GLY A 264 -12.10 1.28 1.66
CA GLY A 264 -12.82 2.09 0.68
C GLY A 264 -12.39 3.55 0.60
N SER A 265 -11.78 4.10 1.66
CA SER A 265 -11.54 5.55 1.78
C SER A 265 -10.07 5.97 1.83
N ILE A 266 -9.16 5.12 2.29
CA ILE A 266 -7.73 5.48 2.34
C ILE A 266 -7.11 5.26 0.95
N ASP A 267 -6.52 6.31 0.38
CA ASP A 267 -6.12 6.35 -1.04
C ASP A 267 -4.77 5.71 -1.36
N THR A 268 -4.18 4.93 -0.45
CA THR A 268 -2.99 4.12 -0.76
C THR A 268 -3.10 2.74 -0.16
N THR A 269 -2.68 1.73 -0.91
CA THR A 269 -2.78 0.33 -0.43
C THR A 269 -1.90 0.11 0.81
N GLY A 270 -0.70 0.70 0.85
CA GLY A 270 0.18 0.62 2.02
C GLY A 270 -0.47 1.21 3.27
N ALA A 271 -1.09 2.39 3.18
CA ALA A 271 -1.73 3.02 4.32
C ALA A 271 -3.00 2.26 4.77
N VAL A 272 -3.76 1.66 3.84
CA VAL A 272 -4.88 0.76 4.18
C VAL A 272 -4.40 -0.44 5.01
N VAL A 273 -3.35 -1.12 4.54
CA VAL A 273 -2.79 -2.29 5.23
C VAL A 273 -2.28 -1.92 6.61
N ALA A 274 -1.55 -0.80 6.72
CA ALA A 274 -1.11 -0.28 8.00
C ALA A 274 -2.30 -0.05 8.94
N SER A 275 -3.31 0.69 8.47
CA SER A 275 -4.51 1.04 9.24
C SER A 275 -5.30 -0.20 9.67
N GLY A 276 -5.51 -1.15 8.76
CA GLY A 276 -6.17 -2.43 9.06
C GLY A 276 -5.38 -3.26 10.09
N THR A 277 -4.05 -3.24 10.03
CA THR A 277 -3.19 -3.89 11.03
C THR A 277 -3.38 -3.27 12.41
N LEU A 278 -3.61 -1.94 12.51
CA LEU A 278 -3.91 -1.27 13.79
C LEU A 278 -5.23 -1.72 14.44
N VAL A 279 -6.16 -2.23 13.64
CA VAL A 279 -7.50 -2.62 14.10
C VAL A 279 -7.56 -4.11 14.43
N GLY A 280 -6.98 -4.97 13.58
CA GLY A 280 -6.93 -6.41 13.80
C GLY A 280 -6.92 -7.22 12.51
N GLU A 281 -6.78 -8.55 12.65
CA GLU A 281 -6.63 -9.46 11.49
C GLU A 281 -7.83 -9.45 10.55
N THR A 282 -9.06 -9.42 11.08
CA THR A 282 -10.27 -9.35 10.26
C THR A 282 -10.33 -8.03 9.51
N ALA A 283 -10.06 -6.91 10.19
CA ALA A 283 -10.04 -5.60 9.56
C ALA A 283 -8.96 -5.49 8.48
N LEU A 284 -7.74 -6.00 8.71
CA LEU A 284 -6.67 -6.07 7.71
C LEU A 284 -7.11 -6.87 6.47
N LYS A 285 -7.72 -8.03 6.67
CA LYS A 285 -8.21 -8.87 5.56
C LYS A 285 -9.31 -8.17 4.77
N ILE A 286 -10.36 -7.68 5.44
CA ILE A 286 -11.49 -7.03 4.77
C ILE A 286 -11.03 -5.75 4.07
N SER A 287 -10.24 -4.90 4.74
CA SER A 287 -9.74 -3.67 4.13
C SER A 287 -8.87 -3.91 2.90
N THR A 288 -8.01 -4.94 2.94
CA THR A 288 -7.21 -5.35 1.79
C THR A 288 -8.10 -5.80 0.63
N ILE A 289 -9.08 -6.67 0.89
CA ILE A 289 -9.97 -7.20 -0.14
C ILE A 289 -10.82 -6.07 -0.76
N VAL A 290 -11.41 -5.20 0.06
CA VAL A 290 -12.19 -4.05 -0.40
C VAL A 290 -11.33 -3.09 -1.24
N LYS A 291 -10.11 -2.80 -0.80
CA LYS A 291 -9.18 -1.97 -1.59
C LYS A 291 -8.79 -2.65 -2.90
N PHE A 292 -8.63 -3.96 -2.93
CA PHE A 292 -8.37 -4.68 -4.18
C PHE A 292 -9.55 -4.61 -5.13
N SER A 293 -10.79 -4.75 -4.62
CA SER A 293 -11.99 -4.56 -5.41
C SER A 293 -12.03 -3.17 -6.06
N GLN A 294 -11.61 -2.11 -5.36
CA GLN A 294 -11.42 -0.78 -5.96
C GLN A 294 -10.28 -0.75 -7.00
N ASN A 295 -9.12 -1.33 -6.69
CA ASN A 295 -7.97 -1.33 -7.60
C ASN A 295 -8.26 -2.07 -8.93
N VAL A 296 -9.12 -3.10 -8.92
CA VAL A 296 -9.55 -3.82 -10.14
C VAL A 296 -10.29 -2.90 -11.11
N LEU A 297 -11.01 -1.89 -10.60
CA LEU A 297 -11.74 -0.92 -11.43
C LEU A 297 -10.83 0.09 -12.13
N LEU A 298 -9.55 0.20 -11.73
CA LEU A 298 -8.61 1.18 -12.28
C LEU A 298 -8.45 1.06 -13.80
N GLY A 299 -8.36 -0.17 -14.32
CA GLY A 299 -8.21 -0.39 -15.76
C GLY A 299 -9.42 0.09 -16.56
N LEU A 300 -10.62 -0.17 -16.04
CA LEU A 300 -11.88 0.29 -16.65
C LEU A 300 -12.01 1.81 -16.57
N ALA A 301 -11.67 2.41 -15.42
CA ALA A 301 -11.71 3.86 -15.24
C ALA A 301 -10.71 4.57 -16.18
N ALA A 302 -9.48 4.09 -16.29
CA ALA A 302 -8.47 4.65 -17.19
C ALA A 302 -8.91 4.59 -18.67
N PHE A 303 -9.53 3.48 -19.08
CA PHE A 303 -10.13 3.34 -20.41
C PHE A 303 -11.25 4.35 -20.63
N ALA A 304 -12.20 4.48 -19.69
CA ALA A 304 -13.30 5.43 -19.79
C ALA A 304 -12.83 6.89 -19.85
N ILE A 305 -11.81 7.24 -19.06
CA ILE A 305 -11.19 8.57 -19.07
C ILE A 305 -10.51 8.87 -20.41
N SER A 306 -9.76 7.90 -20.96
CA SER A 306 -9.12 8.04 -22.27
C SER A 306 -10.14 8.28 -23.39
N VAL A 307 -11.25 7.53 -23.37
CA VAL A 307 -12.38 7.72 -24.30
C VAL A 307 -12.96 9.12 -24.13
N TYR A 308 -13.33 9.52 -22.91
CA TYR A 308 -13.91 10.83 -22.65
C TYR A 308 -13.00 11.97 -23.13
N TRP A 309 -11.70 11.90 -22.83
CA TRP A 309 -10.74 12.95 -23.19
C TRP A 309 -10.56 13.09 -24.71
N THR A 310 -10.53 11.96 -25.42
CA THR A 310 -10.46 11.90 -26.90
C THR A 310 -11.66 12.60 -27.54
N TYR A 311 -12.87 12.37 -27.02
CA TYR A 311 -14.09 12.97 -27.57
C TYR A 311 -14.35 14.41 -27.10
N ALA A 312 -13.87 14.80 -25.92
CA ALA A 312 -14.02 16.15 -25.38
C ALA A 312 -13.02 17.14 -26.00
N SER A 313 -11.84 16.67 -26.42
CA SER A 313 -10.79 17.49 -27.02
C SER A 313 -11.11 17.83 -28.49
N LYS A 314 -11.93 18.87 -28.72
CA LYS A 314 -12.28 19.39 -30.05
C LYS A 314 -11.17 20.27 -30.67
N GLY A 315 -9.95 19.73 -30.83
CA GLY A 315 -8.80 20.46 -31.38
C GLY A 315 -8.20 19.80 -32.64
N PRO A 316 -7.74 20.57 -33.65
CA PRO A 316 -7.14 20.02 -34.88
C PRO A 316 -5.80 19.28 -34.67
N ASP A 317 -5.21 19.37 -33.48
CA ASP A 317 -4.00 18.65 -33.05
C ASP A 317 -4.28 17.28 -32.40
N ALA A 318 -5.52 16.79 -32.42
CA ALA A 318 -5.91 15.44 -31.96
C ALA A 318 -5.36 14.28 -32.85
N LYS A 319 -4.28 14.54 -33.61
CA LYS A 319 -3.61 13.61 -34.52
C LYS A 319 -2.40 12.97 -33.84
N GLN A 320 -2.62 12.16 -32.81
CA GLN A 320 -1.78 11.03 -32.34
C GLN A 320 -2.25 10.56 -30.95
N GLU A 321 -3.56 10.39 -30.79
CA GLU A 321 -4.10 9.75 -29.59
C GLU A 321 -4.06 8.24 -29.82
N GLN A 322 -3.30 7.53 -28.98
CA GLN A 322 -3.32 6.07 -28.95
C GLN A 322 -4.79 5.65 -28.80
N LYS A 323 -5.32 4.92 -29.79
CA LYS A 323 -6.69 4.44 -29.76
C LYS A 323 -6.93 3.73 -28.42
N PRO A 324 -8.05 4.00 -27.71
CA PRO A 324 -8.41 3.27 -26.51
C PRO A 324 -8.45 1.79 -26.85
N THR A 325 -7.46 1.03 -26.39
CA THR A 325 -7.35 -0.39 -26.68
C THR A 325 -7.69 -1.17 -25.41
N LEU A 326 -8.42 -2.27 -25.53
CA LEU A 326 -8.75 -3.12 -24.37
C LEU A 326 -7.49 -3.60 -23.62
N GLY A 327 -6.33 -3.63 -24.29
CA GLY A 327 -5.03 -3.90 -23.65
C GLY A 327 -4.68 -2.96 -22.49
N VAL A 328 -5.16 -1.71 -22.51
CA VAL A 328 -4.94 -0.74 -21.41
C VAL A 328 -5.53 -1.25 -20.09
N ILE A 329 -6.67 -1.96 -20.14
CA ILE A 329 -7.30 -2.53 -18.94
C ILE A 329 -6.33 -3.51 -18.28
N TRP A 330 -5.74 -4.41 -19.07
CA TRP A 330 -4.77 -5.38 -18.58
C TRP A 330 -3.47 -4.71 -18.12
N GLU A 331 -2.98 -3.72 -18.85
CA GLU A 331 -1.77 -2.98 -18.49
C GLU A 331 -1.90 -2.23 -17.16
N ARG A 332 -3.09 -1.71 -16.85
CA ARG A 332 -3.39 -0.98 -15.60
C ARG A 332 -3.89 -1.85 -14.46
N PHE A 333 -4.31 -3.08 -14.74
CA PHE A 333 -4.75 -4.03 -13.71
C PHE A 333 -3.61 -4.32 -12.72
N PRO A 334 -3.83 -4.29 -11.40
CA PRO A 334 -2.80 -4.53 -10.38
C PRO A 334 -2.40 -6.02 -10.31
N LYS A 335 -1.25 -6.42 -10.86
CA LYS A 335 -0.92 -7.86 -10.98
C LYS A 335 -0.63 -8.53 -9.64
N PHE A 336 -0.23 -7.78 -8.61
CA PHE A 336 -0.08 -8.31 -7.26
C PHE A 336 -1.40 -8.84 -6.66
N VAL A 337 -2.57 -8.37 -7.13
CA VAL A 337 -3.89 -8.91 -6.74
C VAL A 337 -4.05 -10.34 -7.24
N ILE A 338 -3.57 -10.66 -8.46
CA ILE A 338 -3.53 -12.04 -8.97
C ILE A 338 -2.62 -12.89 -8.08
N GLY A 339 -1.49 -12.32 -7.65
CA GLY A 339 -0.58 -13.01 -6.73
C GLY A 339 -1.25 -13.38 -5.40
N PHE A 340 -1.94 -12.42 -4.78
CA PHE A 340 -2.71 -12.65 -3.55
C PHE A 340 -3.81 -13.72 -3.72
N VAL A 341 -4.62 -13.61 -4.79
CA VAL A 341 -5.70 -14.58 -5.05
C VAL A 341 -5.12 -15.97 -5.36
N GLY A 342 -4.04 -16.04 -6.13
CA GLY A 342 -3.34 -17.28 -6.44
C GLY A 342 -2.76 -17.97 -5.20
N ALA A 343 -2.16 -17.20 -4.28
CA ALA A 343 -1.67 -17.72 -3.01
C ALA A 343 -2.82 -18.28 -2.16
N SER A 344 -3.94 -17.57 -2.08
CA SER A 344 -5.13 -18.04 -1.36
C SER A 344 -5.73 -19.31 -1.98
N LEU A 345 -5.82 -19.40 -3.31
CA LEU A 345 -6.27 -20.60 -4.02
C LEU A 345 -5.37 -21.80 -3.72
N LEU A 346 -4.05 -21.63 -3.80
CA LEU A 346 -3.07 -22.66 -3.49
C LEU A 346 -3.27 -23.21 -2.07
N PHE A 347 -3.35 -22.31 -1.08
CA PHE A 347 -3.48 -22.69 0.33
C PHE A 347 -4.87 -23.22 0.70
N SER A 348 -5.93 -22.80 -0.01
CA SER A 348 -7.30 -23.24 0.27
C SER A 348 -7.64 -24.58 -0.35
N PHE A 349 -7.07 -24.93 -1.52
CA PHE A 349 -7.52 -26.09 -2.31
C PHE A 349 -6.44 -27.12 -2.64
N PHE A 350 -5.16 -26.74 -2.66
CA PHE A 350 -4.09 -27.60 -3.18
C PHE A 350 -3.14 -28.12 -2.09
N LEU A 351 -3.20 -27.57 -0.88
CA LEU A 351 -2.36 -27.96 0.24
C LEU A 351 -3.18 -28.69 1.32
N SER A 352 -2.59 -29.73 1.91
CA SER A 352 -3.20 -30.41 3.06
C SER A 352 -3.16 -29.51 4.31
N PRO A 353 -4.10 -29.67 5.26
CA PRO A 353 -4.11 -28.90 6.50
C PRO A 353 -2.80 -29.00 7.30
N GLU A 354 -2.14 -30.15 7.26
CA GLU A 354 -0.83 -30.37 7.87
C GLU A 354 0.26 -29.49 7.26
N LYS A 355 0.35 -29.45 5.91
CA LYS A 355 1.33 -28.59 5.21
C LYS A 355 1.06 -27.12 5.46
N VAL A 356 -0.21 -26.71 5.44
CA VAL A 356 -0.60 -25.32 5.75
C VAL A 356 -0.17 -24.96 7.18
N GLY A 357 -0.48 -25.81 8.16
CA GLY A 357 -0.09 -25.61 9.55
C GLY A 357 1.41 -25.49 9.74
N ALA A 358 2.21 -26.29 9.03
CA ALA A 358 3.67 -26.29 9.14
C ALA A 358 4.33 -24.98 8.68
N VAL A 359 3.75 -24.27 7.71
CA VAL A 359 4.35 -23.04 7.13
C VAL A 359 3.67 -21.75 7.57
N LYS A 360 2.44 -21.82 8.11
CA LYS A 360 1.58 -20.66 8.40
C LYS A 360 2.27 -19.61 9.26
N ASP A 361 2.85 -19.99 10.39
CA ASP A 361 3.44 -19.03 11.33
C ASP A 361 4.71 -18.39 10.77
N GLY A 362 5.51 -19.16 10.04
CA GLY A 362 6.70 -18.66 9.37
C GLY A 362 6.37 -17.66 8.26
N LEU A 363 5.41 -18.00 7.40
CA LEU A 363 4.94 -17.09 6.34
C LEU A 363 4.30 -15.83 6.92
N LYS A 364 3.49 -15.96 7.98
CA LYS A 364 2.92 -14.81 8.70
C LYS A 364 4.01 -13.92 9.30
N SER A 365 5.05 -14.50 9.89
CA SER A 365 6.17 -13.73 10.43
C SER A 365 6.91 -12.93 9.35
N ILE A 366 7.21 -13.56 8.20
CA ILE A 366 7.87 -12.89 7.08
C ILE A 366 6.94 -11.84 6.43
N GLN A 367 5.65 -12.13 6.32
CA GLN A 367 4.64 -11.18 5.86
C GLN A 367 4.61 -9.92 6.73
N THR A 368 4.53 -10.08 8.06
CA THR A 368 4.57 -8.96 8.99
C THR A 368 5.87 -8.18 8.85
N LEU A 369 7.01 -8.86 8.69
CA LEU A 369 8.32 -8.22 8.49
C LEU A 369 8.34 -7.35 7.21
N TRP A 370 7.79 -7.83 6.09
CA TRP A 370 7.67 -7.03 4.87
C TRP A 370 6.80 -5.78 5.07
N PHE A 371 5.70 -5.89 5.82
CA PHE A 371 4.87 -4.74 6.14
C PHE A 371 5.60 -3.72 7.01
N VAL A 372 6.26 -4.12 8.10
CA VAL A 372 6.98 -3.16 8.94
C VAL A 372 8.16 -2.50 8.22
N LEU A 373 8.88 -3.23 7.35
CA LEU A 373 9.91 -2.66 6.47
C LEU A 373 9.33 -1.62 5.51
N ALA A 374 8.15 -1.92 4.95
CA ALA A 374 7.45 -1.00 4.09
C ALA A 374 7.04 0.28 4.84
N PHE A 375 6.49 0.16 6.04
CA PHE A 375 6.04 1.31 6.83
C PHE A 375 7.21 2.18 7.32
N THR A 376 8.35 1.57 7.66
CA THR A 376 9.59 2.30 7.91
C THR A 376 10.03 3.07 6.66
N SER A 377 9.99 2.43 5.48
CA SER A 377 10.35 3.07 4.21
C SER A 377 9.40 4.23 3.86
N ILE A 378 8.08 4.06 4.05
CA ILE A 378 7.07 5.12 3.87
C ILE A 378 7.40 6.33 4.74
N GLY A 379 7.72 6.11 6.01
CA GLY A 379 8.07 7.20 6.92
C GLY A 379 9.33 7.95 6.46
N LEU A 380 10.37 7.22 6.04
CA LEU A 380 11.64 7.82 5.57
C LEU A 380 11.49 8.62 4.27
N GLU A 381 10.56 8.19 3.41
CA GLU A 381 10.26 8.85 2.13
C GLU A 381 9.46 10.14 2.32
N THR A 382 8.54 10.16 3.29
CA THR A 382 7.60 11.25 3.54
C THR A 382 8.28 12.52 4.06
N LYS A 383 8.04 13.65 3.39
CA LYS A 383 8.49 15.00 3.79
C LYS A 383 7.33 15.91 4.14
N PHE A 384 7.32 16.45 5.36
CA PHE A 384 6.31 17.42 5.77
C PHE A 384 6.51 18.80 5.13
N SER A 385 7.73 19.16 4.71
CA SER A 385 7.96 20.41 3.96
C SER A 385 7.14 20.48 2.67
N ASP A 386 6.84 19.33 2.08
CA ASP A 386 6.11 19.23 0.81
C ASP A 386 4.61 19.51 1.02
N LEU A 387 4.12 19.47 2.28
CA LEU A 387 2.77 19.87 2.69
C LEU A 387 2.53 21.37 2.53
N PHE A 388 3.55 22.18 2.82
CA PHE A 388 3.38 23.61 3.07
C PHE A 388 3.85 24.50 1.90
N ASN A 389 4.50 23.91 0.88
CA ASN A 389 5.07 24.63 -0.27
C ASN A 389 4.17 24.67 -1.52
N SER A 390 2.88 24.42 -1.38
CA SER A 390 1.93 24.40 -2.50
C SER A 390 1.30 25.79 -2.73
N ASN A 391 1.71 26.45 -3.82
CA ASN A 391 1.21 27.78 -4.24
C ASN A 391 -0.25 27.79 -4.78
N SER A 392 -0.97 26.66 -4.84
CA SER A 392 -2.34 26.61 -5.37
C SER A 392 -3.33 26.05 -4.35
N GLN A 393 -4.10 26.94 -3.71
CA GLN A 393 -5.03 26.56 -2.63
C GLN A 393 -6.31 25.88 -3.13
N LYS A 394 -6.79 26.23 -4.34
CA LYS A 394 -8.08 25.73 -4.86
C LYS A 394 -8.10 24.21 -5.11
N PRO A 395 -7.10 23.62 -5.79
CA PRO A 395 -7.04 22.17 -5.98
C PRO A 395 -6.94 21.40 -4.66
N MET A 396 -6.18 21.93 -3.69
CA MET A 396 -6.09 21.35 -2.34
C MET A 396 -7.46 21.32 -1.65
N TYR A 397 -8.20 22.43 -1.66
CA TYR A 397 -9.56 22.45 -1.07
C TYR A 397 -10.52 21.51 -1.80
N ALA A 398 -10.40 21.39 -3.12
CA ALA A 398 -11.19 20.43 -3.89
C ALA A 398 -10.89 18.99 -3.47
N PHE A 399 -9.61 18.63 -3.36
CA PHE A 399 -9.16 17.31 -2.93
C PHE A 399 -9.64 17.00 -1.51
N LEU A 400 -9.39 17.89 -0.53
CA LEU A 400 -9.78 17.67 0.86
C LEU A 400 -11.30 17.61 1.05
N GLY A 401 -12.05 18.45 0.33
CA GLY A 401 -13.52 18.41 0.34
C GLY A 401 -14.07 17.11 -0.24
N ALA A 402 -13.50 16.65 -1.36
CA ALA A 402 -13.83 15.36 -1.94
C ALA A 402 -13.45 14.19 -1.03
N GLN A 403 -12.32 14.29 -0.32
CA GLN A 403 -11.87 13.24 0.57
C GLN A 403 -12.72 13.16 1.84
N LEU A 404 -13.15 14.29 2.38
CA LEU A 404 -14.12 14.28 3.48
C LEU A 404 -15.43 13.63 3.05
N PHE A 405 -15.92 13.93 1.85
CA PHE A 405 -17.09 13.28 1.28
C PHE A 405 -16.87 11.76 1.11
N ASN A 406 -15.71 11.35 0.60
CA ASN A 406 -15.32 9.95 0.46
C ASN A 406 -15.36 9.21 1.81
N VAL A 407 -14.77 9.79 2.86
CA VAL A 407 -14.77 9.22 4.21
C VAL A 407 -16.19 9.00 4.73
N ILE A 408 -17.09 9.97 4.55
CA ILE A 408 -18.47 9.89 5.03
C ILE A 408 -19.28 8.87 4.23
N VAL A 409 -19.26 8.96 2.89
CA VAL A 409 -20.05 8.07 2.03
C VAL A 409 -19.57 6.63 2.16
N THR A 410 -18.26 6.40 2.20
CA THR A 410 -17.70 5.07 2.39
C THR A 410 -18.12 4.48 3.74
N LEU A 411 -18.17 5.28 4.82
CA LEU A 411 -18.65 4.79 6.12
C LEU A 411 -20.12 4.33 6.02
N ILE A 412 -20.98 5.13 5.41
CA ILE A 412 -22.40 4.80 5.21
C ILE A 412 -22.53 3.48 4.44
N VAL A 413 -21.84 3.36 3.30
CA VAL A 413 -21.90 2.16 2.46
C VAL A 413 -21.32 0.94 3.19
N ALA A 414 -20.20 1.11 3.91
CA ALA A 414 -19.59 0.03 4.70
C ALA A 414 -20.56 -0.49 5.77
N TYR A 415 -21.29 0.39 6.44
CA TYR A 415 -22.33 0.00 7.40
C TYR A 415 -23.46 -0.80 6.76
N PHE A 416 -23.95 -0.38 5.59
CA PHE A 416 -25.03 -1.10 4.92
C PHE A 416 -24.62 -2.48 4.39
N LEU A 417 -23.36 -2.65 4.00
CA LEU A 417 -22.89 -3.87 3.35
C LEU A 417 -22.18 -4.85 4.31
N PHE A 418 -21.55 -4.35 5.37
CA PHE A 418 -20.72 -5.14 6.29
C PHE A 418 -21.17 -5.04 7.77
N GLY A 419 -22.17 -4.22 8.07
CA GLY A 419 -22.68 -3.97 9.43
C GLY A 419 -23.77 -4.93 9.91
#